data_AF-R9M0Y9-F1
#
_entry.id   AF-R9M0Y9-F1
#
_cell.length_a   1.000
_cell.length_b   1.000
_cell.length_c   1.000
_cell.angle_alpha   90.00
_cell.angle_beta   90.00
_cell.angle_gamma   90.00
#
_symmetry.space_group_name_H-M   'P 1'
#
loop_
_entity.id
_entity.type
_entity.pdbx_description
1 polymer ?
#
loop_
_entity_poly.entity_id
_entity_poly.type
_entity_poly.pdbx_seq_one_letter_code
_entity_poly.pdbx_strand_id
1 'polypeptide(L)'
;MSYVIQAVLSNPRRPECDQITIPFPIPVDQYDKTVEMLQAIDLGFSVNRDCTVDEVNSRYSVLNTLVGTLVNIDQLDYLAKRLDGFCAGEVSQFQAMAHKLGLSEIKDFINLTYCCQQTTVITDFSDLEQIGKDHTMTLNGGAMPIDQYQAVNGKEAALQLINGGRGVITPYGVAYDNGMKLEPVYNGHQFPVYPYDSLFMVLEITPKRGLAEGKNPEYLYLPTAEHQIERTLLRVGITSPHDAQIRIDCNELPEKVDEALDIEYLSGDDLPALNRMCQAIEPLKKADMEKLNAVVLFAEAGDMMAVRQLAENLDLFDFVPGLQTPEEYGRHMIRESGHFDYDENLEGFYDYRRYGEQQLRQEGGQFNECGYVVYQGTMPLEELMMEDPAEKHQREQGLQMGGLAQ
;
A
#
# COMPACT_ATOMS: atom_id res chain seq x y z
N MET A 1 -7.46 -20.40 -3.79
CA MET A 1 -8.16 -19.89 -2.59
C MET A 1 -8.12 -18.37 -2.70
N SER A 2 -9.17 -17.66 -2.27
CA SER A 2 -9.21 -16.19 -2.30
C SER A 2 -8.53 -15.54 -1.08
N TYR A 3 -7.89 -16.35 -0.22
CA TYR A 3 -7.21 -15.95 1.01
C TYR A 3 -5.96 -16.81 1.19
N VAL A 4 -5.00 -16.30 1.97
CA VAL A 4 -3.76 -17.01 2.35
C VAL A 4 -3.94 -17.73 3.69
N ILE A 5 -4.57 -17.04 4.63
CA ILE A 5 -4.91 -17.56 5.96
C ILE A 5 -6.38 -17.25 6.19
N GLN A 6 -7.16 -18.23 6.64
CA GLN A 6 -8.47 -17.99 7.23
C GLN A 6 -8.40 -18.49 8.67
N ALA A 7 -8.69 -17.61 9.63
CA ALA A 7 -8.63 -17.95 11.04
C ALA A 7 -10.00 -17.83 11.69
N VAL A 8 -10.33 -18.78 12.55
CA VAL A 8 -11.44 -18.67 13.49
C VAL A 8 -10.87 -18.13 14.80
N LEU A 9 -11.41 -17.00 15.24
CA LEU A 9 -10.91 -16.24 16.39
C LEU A 9 -11.98 -16.12 17.46
N SER A 10 -11.57 -16.20 18.72
CA SER A 10 -12.44 -15.99 19.87
C SER A 10 -11.80 -15.08 20.92
N ASN A 11 -12.66 -14.47 21.74
CA ASN A 11 -12.20 -13.68 22.87
C ASN A 11 -11.74 -14.62 24.00
N PRO A 12 -10.47 -14.54 24.47
CA PRO A 12 -9.95 -15.40 25.53
C PRO A 12 -10.69 -15.23 26.85
N ARG A 13 -11.37 -14.09 27.06
CA ARG A 13 -12.18 -13.82 28.25
C ARG A 13 -13.60 -14.39 28.13
N ARG A 14 -14.06 -14.71 26.93
CA ARG A 14 -15.41 -15.23 26.62
C ARG A 14 -15.37 -16.28 25.49
N PRO A 15 -14.64 -17.39 25.66
CA PRO A 15 -14.42 -18.37 24.58
C PRO A 15 -15.72 -19.09 24.14
N GLU A 16 -16.75 -19.11 24.99
CA GLU A 16 -18.01 -19.81 24.72
C GLU A 16 -19.07 -18.95 24.01
N CYS A 17 -18.83 -17.63 23.82
CA CYS A 17 -19.88 -16.71 23.39
C CYS A 17 -19.82 -16.32 21.91
N ASP A 18 -18.64 -16.04 21.34
CA ASP A 18 -18.56 -15.48 19.98
C ASP A 18 -17.25 -15.90 19.28
N GLN A 19 -17.39 -16.76 18.25
CA GLN A 19 -16.32 -17.07 17.30
C GLN A 19 -16.53 -16.28 16.01
N ILE A 20 -15.44 -15.76 15.45
CA ILE A 20 -15.46 -15.00 14.20
C ILE A 20 -14.47 -15.56 13.21
N THR A 21 -14.90 -15.74 11.96
CA THR A 21 -14.03 -16.24 10.89
C THR A 21 -13.57 -15.07 10.02
N ILE A 22 -12.27 -14.82 10.00
CA ILE A 22 -11.67 -13.73 9.22
C ILE A 22 -10.73 -14.31 8.15
N PRO A 23 -10.94 -14.00 6.86
CA PRO A 23 -9.95 -14.24 5.82
C PRO A 23 -8.88 -13.15 5.82
N PHE A 24 -7.63 -13.55 5.56
CA PHE A 24 -6.47 -12.69 5.45
C PHE A 24 -5.72 -12.94 4.12
N PRO A 25 -5.15 -11.90 3.50
CA PRO A 25 -5.15 -10.50 3.96
C PRO A 25 -6.54 -9.86 3.87
N ILE A 26 -6.82 -8.91 4.76
CA ILE A 26 -8.09 -8.17 4.79
C ILE A 26 -8.03 -7.12 3.66
N PRO A 27 -8.97 -7.14 2.70
CA PRO A 27 -9.02 -6.13 1.64
C PRO A 27 -9.17 -4.72 2.21
N VAL A 28 -8.50 -3.73 1.60
CA VAL A 28 -8.50 -2.33 2.06
C VAL A 28 -9.93 -1.78 2.19
N ASP A 29 -10.80 -2.07 1.22
CA ASP A 29 -12.21 -1.66 1.19
C ASP A 29 -13.09 -2.34 2.27
N GLN A 30 -12.59 -3.40 2.90
CA GLN A 30 -13.29 -4.15 3.95
C GLN A 30 -12.66 -3.99 5.33
N TYR A 31 -11.51 -3.33 5.42
CA TYR A 31 -10.74 -3.29 6.66
C TYR A 31 -11.49 -2.59 7.79
N ASP A 32 -12.04 -1.39 7.54
CA ASP A 32 -12.78 -0.62 8.55
C ASP A 32 -13.98 -1.40 9.09
N LYS A 33 -14.82 -1.93 8.20
CA LYS A 33 -15.97 -2.78 8.55
C LYS A 33 -15.54 -4.01 9.37
N THR A 34 -14.41 -4.61 9.04
CA THR A 34 -13.88 -5.77 9.75
C THR A 34 -13.46 -5.41 11.17
N VAL A 35 -12.76 -4.27 11.33
CA VAL A 35 -12.34 -3.76 12.64
C VAL A 35 -13.53 -3.39 13.51
N GLU A 36 -14.52 -2.68 12.97
CA GLU A 36 -15.76 -2.32 13.69
C GLU A 36 -16.51 -3.57 14.18
N MET A 37 -16.62 -4.58 13.33
CA MET A 37 -17.26 -5.86 13.67
C MET A 37 -16.52 -6.59 14.80
N LEU A 38 -15.18 -6.56 14.80
CA LEU A 38 -14.35 -7.16 15.85
C LEU A 38 -14.47 -6.40 17.17
N GLN A 39 -14.44 -5.07 17.12
CA GLN A 39 -14.57 -4.22 18.31
C GLN A 39 -15.94 -4.37 18.99
N ALA A 40 -17.00 -4.61 18.22
CA ALA A 40 -18.35 -4.86 18.76
C ALA A 40 -18.43 -6.09 19.68
N ILE A 41 -17.49 -7.02 19.57
CA ILE A 41 -17.36 -8.22 20.41
C ILE A 41 -16.11 -8.18 21.32
N ASP A 42 -15.55 -6.99 21.57
CA ASP A 42 -14.37 -6.76 22.43
C ASP A 42 -13.12 -7.52 21.94
N LEU A 43 -12.90 -7.53 20.62
CA LEU A 43 -11.76 -8.16 19.94
C LEU A 43 -11.02 -7.19 19.01
N GLY A 44 -9.76 -7.54 18.71
CA GLY A 44 -9.02 -6.97 17.60
C GLY A 44 -8.37 -5.62 17.89
N PHE A 45 -8.09 -5.25 19.13
CA PHE A 45 -7.37 -4.02 19.49
C PHE A 45 -5.91 -4.07 19.06
N SER A 46 -5.38 -3.05 18.37
CA SER A 46 -4.05 -3.05 17.70
C SER A 46 -2.83 -3.29 18.58
N VAL A 47 -2.93 -3.07 19.89
CA VAL A 47 -1.81 -3.24 20.83
C VAL A 47 -1.92 -4.54 21.63
N ASN A 48 -3.10 -5.16 21.69
CA ASN A 48 -3.35 -6.34 22.50
C ASN A 48 -3.24 -7.62 21.66
N ARG A 49 -2.74 -8.71 22.25
CA ARG A 49 -2.93 -10.06 21.71
C ARG A 49 -4.21 -10.64 22.31
N ASP A 50 -5.33 -10.13 21.83
CA ASP A 50 -6.66 -10.35 22.38
C ASP A 50 -7.48 -11.39 21.62
N CYS A 51 -6.93 -11.98 20.56
CA CYS A 51 -7.60 -13.02 19.78
C CYS A 51 -6.97 -14.38 20.07
N THR A 52 -7.75 -15.34 20.59
CA THR A 52 -7.36 -16.75 20.60
C THR A 52 -7.60 -17.33 19.21
N VAL A 53 -6.61 -18.03 18.66
CA VAL A 53 -6.77 -18.75 17.39
C VAL A 53 -7.38 -20.12 17.65
N ASP A 54 -8.65 -20.30 17.28
CA ASP A 54 -9.36 -21.57 17.48
C ASP A 54 -9.11 -22.54 16.32
N GLU A 55 -9.08 -22.02 15.08
CA GLU A 55 -8.82 -22.80 13.88
C GLU A 55 -8.02 -21.98 12.87
N VAL A 56 -7.19 -22.66 12.07
CA VAL A 56 -6.45 -22.08 10.94
C VAL A 56 -6.70 -22.94 9.70
N ASN A 57 -7.12 -22.29 8.62
CA ASN A 57 -7.21 -22.88 7.30
C ASN A 57 -6.25 -22.13 6.36
N SER A 58 -5.21 -22.80 5.89
CA SER A 58 -4.18 -22.22 5.02
C SER A 58 -3.51 -23.29 4.17
N ARG A 59 -2.96 -22.88 3.02
CA ARG A 59 -2.02 -23.72 2.24
C ARG A 59 -0.73 -24.02 3.02
N TYR A 60 -0.42 -23.21 4.04
CA TYR A 60 0.73 -23.39 4.93
C TYR A 60 0.33 -24.21 6.15
N SER A 61 0.35 -25.53 6.02
CA SER A 61 -0.08 -26.43 7.11
C SER A 61 0.75 -26.30 8.39
N VAL A 62 1.97 -25.75 8.30
CA VAL A 62 2.81 -25.45 9.47
C VAL A 62 2.18 -24.41 10.40
N LEU A 63 1.29 -23.54 9.88
CA LEU A 63 0.61 -22.52 10.68
C LEU A 63 -0.43 -23.10 11.66
N ASN A 64 -0.78 -24.38 11.55
CA ASN A 64 -1.65 -25.05 12.53
C ASN A 64 -1.07 -25.04 13.94
N THR A 65 0.23 -24.79 14.12
CA THR A 65 0.83 -24.61 15.45
C THR A 65 0.39 -23.31 16.15
N LEU A 66 -0.25 -22.38 15.42
CA LEU A 66 -0.88 -21.18 16.01
C LEU A 66 -2.18 -21.48 16.76
N VAL A 67 -2.81 -22.63 16.52
CA VAL A 67 -4.06 -23.01 17.20
C VAL A 67 -3.83 -23.06 18.72
N GLY A 68 -4.68 -22.37 19.48
CA GLY A 68 -4.58 -22.18 20.92
C GLY A 68 -3.64 -21.05 21.36
N THR A 69 -3.02 -20.32 20.44
CA THR A 69 -2.16 -19.17 20.76
C THR A 69 -2.95 -17.85 20.74
N LEU A 70 -2.38 -16.82 21.37
CA LEU A 70 -2.89 -15.46 21.34
C LEU A 70 -2.19 -14.65 20.25
N VAL A 71 -2.99 -13.98 19.42
CA VAL A 71 -2.52 -13.14 18.31
C VAL A 71 -3.26 -11.81 18.30
N ASN A 72 -2.74 -10.88 17.51
CA ASN A 72 -3.49 -9.72 17.04
C ASN A 72 -3.90 -9.91 15.57
N ILE A 73 -5.05 -9.37 15.19
CA ILE A 73 -5.54 -9.30 13.81
C ILE A 73 -4.49 -8.72 12.86
N ASP A 74 -3.79 -7.66 13.25
CA ASP A 74 -2.78 -7.02 12.39
C ASP A 74 -1.60 -7.96 12.13
N GLN A 75 -1.27 -8.86 13.07
CA GLN A 75 -0.17 -9.82 12.90
C GLN A 75 -0.55 -10.91 11.90
N LEU A 76 -1.80 -11.38 11.94
CA LEU A 76 -2.33 -12.34 10.97
C LEU A 76 -2.43 -11.71 9.58
N ASP A 77 -2.92 -10.48 9.50
CA ASP A 77 -2.99 -9.71 8.26
C ASP A 77 -1.59 -9.52 7.65
N TYR A 78 -0.64 -9.02 8.46
CA TYR A 78 0.73 -8.82 8.04
C TYR A 78 1.40 -10.12 7.58
N LEU A 79 1.26 -11.21 8.35
CA LEU A 79 1.82 -12.50 7.98
C LEU A 79 1.20 -13.01 6.67
N ALA A 80 -0.12 -12.88 6.49
CA ALA A 80 -0.80 -13.27 5.26
C ALA A 80 -0.29 -12.48 4.06
N LYS A 81 -0.14 -11.15 4.19
CA LYS A 81 0.45 -10.28 3.14
C LYS A 81 1.85 -10.76 2.75
N ARG A 82 2.72 -11.04 3.73
CA ARG A 82 4.09 -11.56 3.49
C ARG A 82 4.07 -12.89 2.74
N LEU A 83 3.19 -13.81 3.15
CA LEU A 83 3.10 -15.15 2.57
C LEU A 83 2.45 -15.17 1.19
N ASP A 84 1.59 -14.20 0.87
CA ASP A 84 0.95 -14.11 -0.44
C ASP A 84 1.97 -13.93 -1.56
N GLY A 85 3.01 -13.12 -1.30
CA GLY A 85 4.10 -12.86 -2.25
C GLY A 85 5.07 -14.01 -2.50
N PHE A 86 4.95 -15.12 -1.76
CA PHE A 86 5.90 -16.24 -1.87
C PHE A 86 5.65 -17.13 -3.09
N CYS A 87 6.72 -17.48 -3.79
CA CYS A 87 6.71 -18.53 -4.81
C CYS A 87 6.72 -19.93 -4.18
N ALA A 88 6.55 -20.99 -5.01
CA ALA A 88 6.50 -22.38 -4.53
C ALA A 88 7.78 -22.83 -3.78
N GLY A 89 8.96 -22.33 -4.19
CA GLY A 89 10.22 -22.59 -3.50
C GLY A 89 10.24 -21.99 -2.10
N GLU A 90 9.82 -20.73 -1.98
CA GLU A 90 9.74 -20.01 -0.70
C GLU A 90 8.70 -20.61 0.25
N VAL A 91 7.58 -21.10 -0.29
CA VAL A 91 6.59 -21.87 0.48
C VAL A 91 7.23 -23.11 1.12
N SER A 92 8.08 -23.83 0.36
CA SER A 92 8.76 -25.02 0.86
C SER A 92 9.83 -24.68 1.89
N GLN A 93 10.63 -23.64 1.63
CA GLN A 93 11.62 -23.08 2.57
C GLN A 93 10.99 -22.67 3.90
N PHE A 94 9.91 -21.89 3.86
CA PHE A 94 9.19 -21.42 5.04
C PHE A 94 8.65 -22.59 5.87
N GLN A 95 7.91 -23.51 5.25
CA GLN A 95 7.29 -24.62 5.99
C GLN A 95 8.32 -25.58 6.59
N ALA A 96 9.34 -25.96 5.82
CA ALA A 96 10.37 -26.87 6.30
C ALA A 96 11.18 -26.24 7.45
N MET A 97 11.51 -24.96 7.36
CA MET A 97 12.25 -24.28 8.43
C MET A 97 11.41 -24.01 9.66
N ALA A 98 10.15 -23.60 9.50
CA ALA A 98 9.25 -23.45 10.64
C ALA A 98 9.09 -24.76 11.41
N HIS A 99 8.93 -25.89 10.71
CA HIS A 99 8.87 -27.21 11.34
C HIS A 99 10.20 -27.60 11.99
N LYS A 100 11.33 -27.43 11.29
CA LYS A 100 12.67 -27.75 11.82
C LYS A 100 12.97 -26.97 13.11
N LEU A 101 12.55 -25.71 13.18
CA LEU A 101 12.74 -24.84 14.34
C LEU A 101 11.67 -25.01 15.42
N GLY A 102 10.59 -25.75 15.15
CA GLY A 102 9.48 -25.95 16.10
C GLY A 102 8.71 -24.66 16.40
N LEU A 103 8.53 -23.79 15.39
CA LEU A 103 7.87 -22.50 15.59
C LEU A 103 6.38 -22.67 15.91
N SER A 104 5.92 -21.88 16.89
CA SER A 104 4.52 -21.86 17.33
C SER A 104 3.99 -20.45 17.60
N GLU A 105 4.84 -19.43 17.63
CA GLU A 105 4.41 -18.05 17.83
C GLU A 105 4.35 -17.27 16.51
N ILE A 106 3.31 -16.45 16.36
CA ILE A 106 3.13 -15.59 15.17
C ILE A 106 4.30 -14.65 14.93
N LYS A 107 4.95 -14.18 16.01
CA LYS A 107 6.16 -13.36 15.93
C LYS A 107 7.28 -14.08 15.20
N ASP A 108 7.50 -15.35 15.51
CA ASP A 108 8.59 -16.12 14.91
C ASP A 108 8.27 -16.49 13.47
N PHE A 109 6.99 -16.75 13.15
CA PHE A 109 6.55 -16.91 11.76
C PHE A 109 6.80 -15.64 10.93
N ILE A 110 6.44 -14.46 11.45
CA ILE A 110 6.72 -13.18 10.78
C ILE A 110 8.24 -13.02 10.58
N ASN A 111 9.04 -13.24 11.62
CA ASN A 111 10.51 -13.15 11.53
C ASN A 111 11.07 -14.13 10.50
N LEU A 112 10.53 -15.36 10.43
CA LEU A 112 10.97 -16.36 9.47
C LEU A 112 10.76 -15.92 8.02
N THR A 113 9.73 -15.11 7.75
CA THR A 113 9.49 -14.59 6.38
C THR A 113 10.63 -13.73 5.84
N TYR A 114 11.56 -13.26 6.69
CA TYR A 114 12.70 -12.43 6.28
C TYR A 114 13.97 -13.22 5.97
N CYS A 115 14.05 -14.47 6.42
CA CYS A 115 15.28 -15.26 6.28
C CYS A 115 15.06 -16.67 5.75
N CYS A 116 13.82 -17.12 5.53
CA CYS A 116 13.56 -18.46 5.01
C CYS A 116 14.19 -18.69 3.62
N GLN A 117 14.33 -17.63 2.81
CA GLN A 117 14.98 -17.68 1.49
C GLN A 117 16.45 -18.09 1.51
N GLN A 118 17.11 -18.00 2.67
CA GLN A 118 18.52 -18.41 2.83
C GLN A 118 18.67 -19.93 2.94
N THR A 119 17.56 -20.66 3.05
CA THR A 119 17.56 -22.11 3.27
C THR A 119 17.35 -22.88 1.98
N THR A 120 17.93 -24.06 1.86
CA THR A 120 17.69 -24.94 0.71
C THR A 120 16.77 -26.07 1.16
N VAL A 121 15.69 -26.31 0.43
CA VAL A 121 14.78 -27.41 0.68
C VAL A 121 14.68 -28.27 -0.55
N ILE A 122 15.02 -29.55 -0.41
CA ILE A 122 14.83 -30.54 -1.48
C ILE A 122 13.51 -31.25 -1.23
N THR A 123 12.54 -31.01 -2.11
CA THR A 123 11.20 -31.63 -2.08
C THR A 123 11.09 -32.84 -3.00
N ASP A 124 11.88 -32.86 -4.08
CA ASP A 124 11.99 -33.93 -5.06
C ASP A 124 13.47 -34.15 -5.40
N PHE A 125 13.88 -35.42 -5.52
CA PHE A 125 15.26 -35.82 -5.83
C PHE A 125 15.46 -36.24 -7.30
N SER A 126 14.44 -36.09 -8.15
CA SER A 126 14.50 -36.55 -9.55
C SER A 126 15.50 -35.77 -10.42
N ASP A 127 15.73 -34.49 -10.12
CA ASP A 127 16.58 -33.59 -10.91
C ASP A 127 17.69 -32.96 -10.05
N LEU A 128 18.81 -33.70 -9.94
CA LEU A 128 20.00 -33.24 -9.22
C LEU A 128 20.65 -32.00 -9.87
N GLU A 129 20.46 -31.78 -11.18
CA GLU A 129 21.03 -30.61 -11.84
C GLU A 129 20.30 -29.35 -11.36
N GLN A 130 18.97 -29.36 -11.38
CA GLN A 130 18.19 -28.22 -10.90
C GLN A 130 18.37 -27.98 -9.41
N ILE A 131 18.37 -29.04 -8.58
CA ILE A 131 18.59 -28.94 -7.12
C ILE A 131 19.89 -28.19 -6.80
N GLY A 132 20.99 -28.55 -7.45
CA GLY A 132 22.27 -27.91 -7.16
C GLY A 132 22.34 -26.49 -7.68
N LYS A 133 21.66 -26.18 -8.78
CA LYS A 133 21.53 -24.81 -9.29
C LYS A 133 20.72 -23.92 -8.35
N ASP A 134 19.57 -24.39 -7.87
CA ASP A 134 18.73 -23.71 -6.89
C ASP A 134 19.48 -23.51 -5.57
N HIS A 135 20.19 -24.53 -5.10
CA HIS A 135 21.07 -24.44 -3.93
C HIS A 135 22.14 -23.37 -4.13
N THR A 136 22.81 -23.36 -5.28
CA THR A 136 23.85 -22.37 -5.59
C THR A 136 23.27 -20.96 -5.64
N MET A 137 22.09 -20.75 -6.23
CA MET A 137 21.40 -19.45 -6.20
C MET A 137 21.06 -19.03 -4.77
N THR A 138 20.55 -19.97 -3.95
CA THR A 138 20.24 -19.71 -2.53
C THR A 138 21.45 -19.18 -1.77
N LEU A 139 22.62 -19.81 -1.94
CA LEU A 139 23.87 -19.37 -1.31
C LEU A 139 24.36 -17.99 -1.77
N ASN A 140 23.87 -17.51 -2.92
CA ASN A 140 24.20 -16.20 -3.48
C ASN A 140 23.07 -15.17 -3.28
N GLY A 141 22.18 -15.39 -2.30
CA GLY A 141 21.11 -14.44 -1.96
C GLY A 141 19.92 -14.48 -2.92
N GLY A 142 19.73 -15.59 -3.64
CA GLY A 142 18.59 -15.81 -4.53
C GLY A 142 18.74 -15.24 -5.94
N ALA A 143 19.86 -14.57 -6.25
CA ALA A 143 20.14 -14.02 -7.57
C ALA A 143 21.57 -14.35 -8.03
N MET A 144 21.76 -14.50 -9.34
CA MET A 144 23.05 -14.79 -9.95
C MET A 144 23.07 -14.35 -11.42
N PRO A 145 24.19 -13.82 -11.96
CA PRO A 145 24.34 -13.57 -13.38
C PRO A 145 24.10 -14.82 -14.23
N ILE A 146 23.43 -14.66 -15.38
CA ILE A 146 22.96 -15.80 -16.18
C ILE A 146 24.11 -16.69 -16.70
N ASP A 147 25.25 -16.09 -17.03
CA ASP A 147 26.47 -16.76 -17.45
C ASP A 147 27.07 -17.61 -16.33
N GLN A 148 27.10 -17.08 -15.10
CA GLN A 148 27.53 -17.82 -13.92
C GLN A 148 26.56 -18.97 -13.61
N TYR A 149 25.25 -18.72 -13.66
CA TYR A 149 24.22 -19.74 -13.42
C TYR A 149 24.31 -20.90 -14.42
N GLN A 150 24.54 -20.60 -15.71
CA GLN A 150 24.71 -21.62 -16.74
C GLN A 150 26.00 -22.44 -16.56
N ALA A 151 27.04 -21.82 -16.01
CA ALA A 151 28.31 -22.48 -15.72
C ALA A 151 28.27 -23.36 -14.45
N VAL A 152 27.25 -23.25 -13.60
CA VAL A 152 27.09 -24.09 -12.41
C VAL A 152 26.91 -25.55 -12.83
N ASN A 153 27.79 -26.43 -12.34
CA ASN A 153 27.60 -27.87 -12.37
C ASN A 153 26.60 -28.26 -11.27
N GLY A 154 25.32 -28.24 -11.60
CA GLY A 154 24.24 -28.45 -10.64
C GLY A 154 24.31 -29.83 -9.98
N LYS A 155 24.54 -30.88 -10.76
CA LYS A 155 24.62 -32.25 -10.23
C LYS A 155 25.73 -32.40 -9.18
N GLU A 156 26.90 -31.81 -9.41
CA GLU A 156 27.99 -31.84 -8.42
C GLU A 156 27.62 -31.08 -7.15
N ALA A 157 27.06 -29.88 -7.28
CA ALA A 157 26.62 -29.07 -6.14
C ALA A 157 25.55 -29.79 -5.30
N ALA A 158 24.56 -30.44 -5.95
CA ALA A 158 23.53 -31.23 -5.27
C ALA A 158 24.13 -32.41 -4.51
N LEU A 159 25.05 -33.15 -5.13
CA LEU A 159 25.71 -34.27 -4.46
C LEU A 159 26.56 -33.82 -3.27
N GLN A 160 27.26 -32.69 -3.38
CA GLN A 160 28.00 -32.10 -2.26
C GLN A 160 27.07 -31.70 -1.11
N LEU A 161 25.94 -31.06 -1.42
CA LEU A 161 24.92 -30.71 -0.44
C LEU A 161 24.38 -31.95 0.30
N ILE A 162 23.96 -32.97 -0.45
CA ILE A 162 23.36 -34.20 0.09
C ILE A 162 24.39 -34.97 0.93
N ASN A 163 25.60 -35.17 0.39
CA ASN A 163 26.67 -35.90 1.10
C ASN A 163 27.24 -35.12 2.29
N GLY A 164 27.03 -33.80 2.34
CA GLY A 164 27.41 -32.96 3.47
C GLY A 164 26.68 -33.32 4.77
N GLY A 165 25.58 -34.07 4.71
CA GLY A 165 24.95 -34.71 5.88
C GLY A 165 24.27 -33.75 6.88
N ARG A 166 24.09 -32.47 6.52
CA ARG A 166 23.47 -31.45 7.38
C ARG A 166 21.96 -31.26 7.14
N GLY A 167 21.38 -32.04 6.24
CA GLY A 167 19.95 -31.98 5.91
C GLY A 167 19.10 -32.55 7.04
N VAL A 168 18.00 -31.86 7.38
CA VAL A 168 16.99 -32.32 8.33
C VAL A 168 15.74 -32.74 7.56
N ILE A 169 15.29 -33.97 7.76
CA ILE A 169 14.06 -34.46 7.13
C ILE A 169 12.85 -33.83 7.83
N THR A 170 11.97 -33.22 7.06
CA THR A 170 10.70 -32.64 7.50
C THR A 170 9.55 -33.19 6.66
N PRO A 171 8.28 -33.03 7.07
CA PRO A 171 7.12 -33.34 6.22
C PRO A 171 7.09 -32.54 4.91
N TYR A 172 7.89 -31.48 4.79
CA TYR A 172 7.93 -30.56 3.65
C TYR A 172 9.18 -30.73 2.77
N GLY A 173 9.97 -31.79 3.00
CA GLY A 173 11.23 -32.04 2.29
C GLY A 173 12.45 -32.05 3.21
N VAL A 174 13.64 -32.14 2.62
CA VAL A 174 14.91 -32.13 3.36
C VAL A 174 15.47 -30.72 3.42
N ALA A 175 15.51 -30.15 4.63
CA ALA A 175 15.91 -28.77 4.88
C ALA A 175 17.38 -28.64 5.25
N TYR A 176 18.08 -27.77 4.53
CA TYR A 176 19.45 -27.35 4.79
C TYR A 176 19.41 -25.86 5.16
N ASP A 177 19.79 -25.53 6.41
CA ASP A 177 19.70 -24.14 6.88
C ASP A 177 20.73 -23.21 6.22
N ASN A 178 21.82 -23.76 5.66
CA ASN A 178 22.93 -22.99 5.10
C ASN A 178 23.52 -21.94 6.08
N GLY A 179 23.41 -22.18 7.40
CA GLY A 179 23.83 -21.22 8.41
C GLY A 179 22.85 -20.06 8.64
N MET A 180 21.64 -20.12 8.06
CA MET A 180 20.55 -19.18 8.33
C MET A 180 20.31 -19.02 9.83
N LYS A 181 20.01 -17.79 10.23
CA LYS A 181 19.62 -17.44 11.59
C LYS A 181 18.24 -16.80 11.56
N LEU A 182 17.41 -17.15 12.54
CA LEU A 182 16.14 -16.48 12.76
C LEU A 182 16.42 -15.14 13.44
N GLU A 183 16.43 -14.06 12.66
CA GLU A 183 16.69 -12.71 13.14
C GLU A 183 15.39 -12.04 13.63
N PRO A 184 15.42 -11.34 14.78
CA PRO A 184 14.22 -10.71 15.35
C PRO A 184 13.92 -9.34 14.69
N VAL A 185 13.64 -9.35 13.38
CA VAL A 185 13.30 -8.14 12.62
C VAL A 185 11.98 -7.52 13.11
N TYR A 186 10.96 -8.35 13.31
CA TYR A 186 9.71 -7.97 13.96
C TYR A 186 9.84 -8.09 15.49
N ASN A 187 9.68 -6.94 16.16
CA ASN A 187 9.83 -6.84 17.61
C ASN A 187 8.55 -7.26 18.40
N GLY A 188 7.50 -7.70 17.71
CA GLY A 188 6.22 -8.08 18.32
C GLY A 188 5.23 -6.93 18.49
N HIS A 189 5.60 -5.71 18.08
CA HIS A 189 4.78 -4.50 18.15
C HIS A 189 4.76 -3.80 16.79
N GLN A 190 5.87 -3.16 16.38
CA GLN A 190 5.96 -2.43 15.12
C GLN A 190 6.30 -3.34 13.95
N PHE A 191 5.50 -3.26 12.88
CA PHE A 191 5.74 -4.03 11.67
C PHE A 191 6.92 -3.46 10.89
N PRO A 192 7.82 -4.31 10.37
CA PRO A 192 8.84 -3.83 9.44
C PRO A 192 8.19 -3.34 8.14
N VAL A 193 8.93 -2.55 7.37
CA VAL A 193 8.47 -2.06 6.06
C VAL A 193 8.11 -3.24 5.16
N TYR A 194 6.87 -3.24 4.67
CA TYR A 194 6.42 -4.18 3.65
C TYR A 194 5.26 -3.59 2.84
N PRO A 195 5.55 -2.93 1.71
CA PRO A 195 4.51 -2.45 0.82
C PRO A 195 3.86 -3.64 0.13
N TYR A 196 2.58 -3.89 0.46
CA TYR A 196 1.78 -4.95 -0.13
C TYR A 196 0.74 -4.39 -1.12
N ASP A 197 0.10 -3.28 -0.74
CA ASP A 197 -0.90 -2.57 -1.52
C ASP A 197 -0.23 -1.45 -2.34
N SER A 198 -1.00 -0.40 -2.69
CA SER A 198 -0.51 0.75 -3.46
C SER A 198 0.67 1.45 -2.78
N LEU A 199 1.65 1.86 -3.59
CA LEU A 199 2.85 2.59 -3.18
C LEU A 199 2.73 4.11 -3.40
N PHE A 200 1.51 4.60 -3.62
CA PHE A 200 1.25 5.99 -4.00
C PHE A 200 1.83 7.01 -3.00
N MET A 201 1.75 6.74 -1.70
CA MET A 201 2.45 7.53 -0.70
C MET A 201 2.85 6.67 0.50
N VAL A 202 4.10 6.81 0.94
CA VAL A 202 4.66 6.09 2.08
C VAL A 202 5.09 7.08 3.15
N LEU A 203 4.50 6.96 4.32
CA LEU A 203 4.76 7.82 5.47
C LEU A 203 5.46 7.02 6.57
N GLU A 204 6.55 7.55 7.09
CA GLU A 204 7.15 7.11 8.34
C GLU A 204 6.54 7.90 9.50
N ILE A 205 6.04 7.18 10.51
CA ILE A 205 5.31 7.73 11.64
C ILE A 205 6.09 7.49 12.93
N THR A 206 6.37 8.57 13.66
CA THR A 206 7.00 8.52 14.99
C THR A 206 6.30 9.47 15.97
N PRO A 207 6.42 9.26 17.29
CA PRO A 207 5.96 10.25 18.26
C PRO A 207 6.88 11.49 18.24
N LYS A 208 6.33 12.70 18.36
CA LYS A 208 7.11 13.96 18.50
C LYS A 208 8.09 13.94 19.68
N ARG A 209 7.76 13.19 20.74
CA ARG A 209 8.63 12.96 21.91
C ARG A 209 9.83 12.04 21.62
N GLY A 210 9.94 11.49 20.42
CA GLY A 210 10.93 10.50 20.03
C GLY A 210 10.50 9.06 20.33
N LEU A 211 11.23 8.11 19.74
CA LEU A 211 11.07 6.68 19.99
C LEU A 211 11.82 6.26 21.26
N ALA A 212 11.22 5.36 22.04
CA ALA A 212 11.92 4.71 23.15
C ALA A 212 13.02 3.76 22.63
N GLU A 213 14.00 3.47 23.47
CA GLU A 213 15.08 2.55 23.13
C GLU A 213 14.53 1.16 22.71
N GLY A 214 15.01 0.66 21.57
CA GLY A 214 14.56 -0.62 20.99
C GLY A 214 13.19 -0.59 20.30
N LYS A 215 12.58 0.58 20.12
CA LYS A 215 11.38 0.78 19.30
C LYS A 215 11.75 1.29 17.91
N ASN A 216 10.95 0.88 16.93
CA ASN A 216 11.07 1.30 15.53
C ASN A 216 9.94 2.28 15.19
N PRO A 217 10.10 3.07 14.12
CA PRO A 217 8.96 3.77 13.51
C PRO A 217 7.92 2.77 12.99
N GLU A 218 6.72 3.27 12.73
CA GLU A 218 5.72 2.58 11.90
C GLU A 218 5.67 3.21 10.51
N TYR A 219 5.18 2.45 9.54
CA TYR A 219 4.98 2.91 8.18
C TYR A 219 3.50 2.83 7.82
N LEU A 220 3.01 3.88 7.17
CA LEU A 220 1.64 4.00 6.70
C LEU A 220 1.68 4.19 5.18
N TYR A 221 0.87 3.40 4.46
CA TYR A 221 0.83 3.38 3.00
C TYR A 221 -0.51 3.96 2.56
N LEU A 222 -0.53 5.16 1.97
CA LEU A 222 -1.76 5.82 1.53
C LEU A 222 -1.99 5.58 0.02
N PRO A 223 -3.24 5.47 -0.43
CA PRO A 223 -4.47 5.47 0.38
C PRO A 223 -4.68 4.20 1.20
N THR A 224 -5.34 4.33 2.36
CA THR A 224 -5.58 3.26 3.32
C THR A 224 -6.94 3.41 4.01
N ALA A 225 -7.36 2.39 4.75
CA ALA A 225 -8.58 2.42 5.55
C ALA A 225 -8.39 3.30 6.81
N GLU A 226 -9.43 3.97 7.30
CA GLU A 226 -9.30 4.95 8.38
C GLU A 226 -8.79 4.30 9.68
N HIS A 227 -9.30 3.11 10.02
CA HIS A 227 -8.84 2.36 11.18
C HIS A 227 -7.38 1.89 11.00
N GLN A 228 -6.86 1.71 9.78
CA GLN A 228 -5.43 1.41 9.60
C GLN A 228 -4.57 2.59 10.07
N ILE A 229 -5.00 3.83 9.82
CA ILE A 229 -4.31 5.04 10.31
C ILE A 229 -4.31 5.05 11.85
N GLU A 230 -5.48 4.93 12.47
CA GLU A 230 -5.63 4.97 13.92
C GLU A 230 -4.78 3.89 14.61
N ARG A 231 -4.85 2.66 14.11
CA ARG A 231 -4.12 1.52 14.67
C ARG A 231 -2.62 1.70 14.54
N THR A 232 -2.16 2.28 13.44
CA THR A 232 -0.75 2.59 13.21
C THR A 232 -0.24 3.60 14.23
N LEU A 233 -1.00 4.67 14.50
CA LEU A 233 -0.68 5.65 15.55
C LEU A 233 -0.61 4.98 16.95
N LEU A 234 -1.60 4.13 17.27
CA LEU A 234 -1.64 3.43 18.55
C LEU A 234 -0.45 2.50 18.78
N ARG A 235 0.07 1.81 17.75
CA ARG A 235 1.23 0.90 17.88
C ARG A 235 2.55 1.60 18.19
N VAL A 236 2.68 2.89 17.87
CA VAL A 236 3.80 3.75 18.34
C VAL A 236 3.47 4.55 19.60
N GLY A 237 2.30 4.31 20.20
CA GLY A 237 1.88 4.93 21.46
C GLY A 237 1.42 6.38 21.29
N ILE A 238 0.90 6.73 20.11
CA ILE A 238 0.27 8.02 19.82
C ILE A 238 -1.24 7.84 19.98
N THR A 239 -1.83 8.58 20.92
CA THR A 239 -3.28 8.55 21.19
C THR A 239 -4.00 9.79 20.67
N SER A 240 -3.25 10.82 20.28
CA SER A 240 -3.73 12.04 19.64
C SER A 240 -2.92 12.27 18.37
N PRO A 241 -3.55 12.42 17.18
CA PRO A 241 -2.83 12.63 15.94
C PRO A 241 -1.85 13.80 16.00
N HIS A 242 -2.19 14.88 16.71
CA HIS A 242 -1.29 16.02 16.92
C HIS A 242 0.09 15.66 17.51
N ASP A 243 0.23 14.54 18.23
CA ASP A 243 1.50 14.09 18.80
C ASP A 243 2.37 13.29 17.81
N ALA A 244 1.90 13.10 16.57
CA ALA A 244 2.64 12.42 15.52
C ALA A 244 3.63 13.35 14.82
N GLN A 245 4.80 12.81 14.54
CA GLN A 245 5.81 13.34 13.63
C GLN A 245 5.76 12.47 12.37
N ILE A 246 5.53 13.11 11.22
CA ILE A 246 5.44 12.46 9.92
C ILE A 246 6.70 12.79 9.12
N ARG A 247 7.21 11.79 8.40
CA ARG A 247 8.19 11.97 7.34
C ARG A 247 7.72 11.24 6.10
N ILE A 248 7.75 11.90 4.95
CA ILE A 248 7.44 11.29 3.66
C ILE A 248 8.67 10.51 3.21
N ASP A 249 8.51 9.21 2.97
CA ASP A 249 9.56 8.32 2.44
C ASP A 249 9.43 8.16 0.92
N CYS A 250 8.19 8.14 0.42
CA CYS A 250 7.87 8.08 -1.00
C CYS A 250 6.58 8.86 -1.29
N ASN A 251 6.53 9.58 -2.42
CA ASN A 251 5.32 10.25 -2.90
C ASN A 251 5.23 10.11 -4.44
N GLU A 252 4.01 9.89 -4.92
CA GLU A 252 3.67 9.82 -6.35
C GLU A 252 2.61 10.90 -6.69
N LEU A 253 2.56 11.98 -5.90
CA LEU A 253 1.66 13.10 -6.17
C LEU A 253 2.03 13.77 -7.50
N PRO A 254 1.05 14.30 -8.25
CA PRO A 254 1.34 15.18 -9.38
C PRO A 254 2.17 16.38 -8.93
N GLU A 255 3.18 16.76 -9.72
CA GLU A 255 4.16 17.83 -9.39
C GLU A 255 3.50 19.13 -8.89
N LYS A 256 2.40 19.57 -9.51
CA LYS A 256 1.72 20.82 -9.11
C LYS A 256 0.82 20.66 -7.90
N VAL A 257 0.40 19.44 -7.58
CA VAL A 257 -0.23 19.14 -6.30
C VAL A 257 0.82 19.22 -5.18
N ASP A 258 1.99 18.62 -5.40
CA ASP A 258 3.11 18.67 -4.45
C ASP A 258 3.57 20.11 -4.18
N GLU A 259 3.75 20.92 -5.23
CA GLU A 259 4.13 22.33 -5.10
C GLU A 259 3.07 23.20 -4.40
N ALA A 260 1.78 22.90 -4.60
CA ALA A 260 0.68 23.66 -4.03
C ALA A 260 0.49 23.38 -2.54
N LEU A 261 0.93 22.22 -2.06
CA LEU A 261 0.73 21.76 -0.70
C LEU A 261 2.03 21.85 0.09
N ASP A 262 1.98 22.41 1.30
CA ASP A 262 3.13 22.48 2.20
C ASP A 262 3.39 21.14 2.92
N ILE A 263 3.52 20.05 2.14
CA ILE A 263 3.56 18.68 2.68
C ILE A 263 4.87 18.33 3.40
N GLU A 264 5.87 19.21 3.35
CA GLU A 264 7.06 19.07 4.17
C GLU A 264 6.78 19.28 5.67
N TYR A 265 5.67 19.96 6.01
CA TYR A 265 5.29 20.30 7.39
C TYR A 265 3.98 19.65 7.86
N LEU A 266 3.70 18.42 7.41
CA LEU A 266 2.53 17.66 7.82
C LEU A 266 2.45 17.46 9.35
N SER A 267 1.28 17.77 9.92
CA SER A 267 0.86 17.34 11.25
C SER A 267 0.13 16.01 11.16
N GLY A 268 0.12 15.23 12.24
CA GLY A 268 -0.74 14.03 12.30
C GLY A 268 -2.23 14.34 12.15
N ASP A 269 -2.67 15.56 12.45
CA ASP A 269 -4.06 16.00 12.23
C ASP A 269 -4.43 16.06 10.73
N ASP A 270 -3.42 16.12 9.84
CA ASP A 270 -3.62 16.18 8.39
C ASP A 270 -3.81 14.78 7.78
N LEU A 271 -3.47 13.70 8.50
CA LEU A 271 -3.52 12.32 7.98
C LEU A 271 -4.87 11.95 7.34
N PRO A 272 -6.04 12.28 7.93
CA PRO A 272 -7.32 11.94 7.30
C PRO A 272 -7.58 12.72 6.01
N ALA A 273 -7.18 13.99 5.94
CA ALA A 273 -7.35 14.79 4.73
C ALA A 273 -6.40 14.33 3.62
N LEU A 274 -5.13 14.07 3.99
CA LEU A 274 -4.11 13.51 3.12
C LEU A 274 -4.54 12.15 2.55
N ASN A 275 -5.07 11.27 3.40
CA ASN A 275 -5.56 9.96 2.97
C ASN A 275 -6.71 10.08 1.95
N ARG A 276 -7.72 10.91 2.23
CA ARG A 276 -8.86 11.13 1.30
C ARG A 276 -8.41 11.75 -0.02
N MET A 277 -7.45 12.67 0.00
CA MET A 277 -6.86 13.21 -1.22
C MET A 277 -6.13 12.12 -2.02
N CYS A 278 -5.29 11.31 -1.36
CA CYS A 278 -4.63 10.18 -2.02
C CYS A 278 -5.65 9.19 -2.61
N GLN A 279 -6.77 8.92 -1.93
CA GLN A 279 -7.85 8.05 -2.44
C GLN A 279 -8.46 8.58 -3.74
N ALA A 280 -8.59 9.90 -3.90
CA ALA A 280 -9.11 10.52 -5.11
C ALA A 280 -8.11 10.52 -6.28
N ILE A 281 -6.80 10.65 -5.98
CA ILE A 281 -5.76 10.80 -7.00
C ILE A 281 -5.20 9.45 -7.47
N GLU A 282 -5.04 8.48 -6.58
CA GLU A 282 -4.38 7.19 -6.89
C GLU A 282 -4.97 6.43 -8.10
N PRO A 283 -6.31 6.42 -8.31
CA PRO A 283 -6.90 5.75 -9.47
C PRO A 283 -6.69 6.48 -10.81
N LEU A 284 -6.23 7.73 -10.78
CA LEU A 284 -6.07 8.55 -11.98
C LEU A 284 -4.99 7.97 -12.90
N LYS A 285 -5.27 7.99 -14.20
CA LYS A 285 -4.25 7.63 -15.19
C LYS A 285 -3.31 8.81 -15.42
N LYS A 286 -2.16 8.54 -16.02
CA LYS A 286 -1.14 9.56 -16.33
C LYS A 286 -1.71 10.82 -17.02
N ALA A 287 -2.64 10.67 -17.96
CA ALA A 287 -3.26 11.81 -18.65
C ALA A 287 -4.15 12.65 -17.70
N ASP A 288 -4.88 12.01 -16.80
CA ASP A 288 -5.72 12.69 -15.82
C ASP A 288 -4.88 13.31 -14.69
N MET A 289 -3.73 12.72 -14.35
CA MET A 289 -2.74 13.34 -13.46
C MET A 289 -2.13 14.60 -14.07
N GLU A 290 -1.80 14.58 -15.37
CA GLU A 290 -1.33 15.77 -16.09
C GLU A 290 -2.41 16.86 -16.17
N LYS A 291 -3.66 16.45 -16.37
CA LYS A 291 -4.82 17.34 -16.29
C LYS A 291 -4.99 17.93 -14.89
N LEU A 292 -4.83 17.13 -13.83
CA LEU A 292 -4.95 17.59 -12.45
C LEU A 292 -3.89 18.65 -12.12
N ASN A 293 -2.65 18.49 -12.61
CA ASN A 293 -1.63 19.54 -12.48
C ASN A 293 -2.12 20.89 -13.05
N ALA A 294 -2.69 20.85 -14.26
CA ALA A 294 -3.20 22.04 -14.91
C ALA A 294 -4.41 22.64 -14.16
N VAL A 295 -5.31 21.79 -13.66
CA VAL A 295 -6.51 22.21 -12.92
C VAL A 295 -6.16 22.83 -11.57
N VAL A 296 -5.19 22.29 -10.84
CA VAL A 296 -4.72 22.83 -9.56
C VAL A 296 -4.16 24.25 -9.72
N LEU A 297 -3.35 24.47 -10.77
CA LEU A 297 -2.84 25.80 -11.09
C LEU A 297 -3.96 26.77 -11.52
N PHE A 298 -4.93 26.28 -12.29
CA PHE A 298 -6.05 27.08 -12.77
C PHE A 298 -6.99 27.51 -11.64
N ALA A 299 -7.29 26.61 -10.71
CA ALA A 299 -8.19 26.85 -9.59
C ALA A 299 -7.50 27.46 -8.36
N GLU A 300 -6.17 27.62 -8.39
CA GLU A 300 -5.34 28.09 -7.26
C GLU A 300 -5.61 27.28 -5.98
N ALA A 301 -5.65 25.96 -6.09
CA ALA A 301 -5.98 25.08 -4.96
C ALA A 301 -4.91 25.17 -3.86
N GLY A 302 -5.32 25.54 -2.64
CA GLY A 302 -4.40 25.83 -1.53
C GLY A 302 -4.36 24.79 -0.41
N ASP A 303 -5.17 23.73 -0.49
CA ASP A 303 -5.19 22.68 0.53
C ASP A 303 -5.63 21.31 -0.03
N MET A 304 -5.45 20.26 0.78
CA MET A 304 -5.74 18.88 0.40
C MET A 304 -7.23 18.64 0.08
N MET A 305 -8.13 19.40 0.70
CA MET A 305 -9.57 19.27 0.46
C MET A 305 -9.93 19.84 -0.92
N ALA A 306 -9.39 21.01 -1.25
CA ALA A 306 -9.53 21.61 -2.58
C ALA A 306 -8.98 20.68 -3.67
N VAL A 307 -7.77 20.14 -3.47
CA VAL A 307 -7.18 19.18 -4.43
C VAL A 307 -8.03 17.93 -4.57
N ARG A 308 -8.54 17.36 -3.47
CA ARG A 308 -9.45 16.21 -3.50
C ARG A 308 -10.69 16.52 -4.35
N GLN A 309 -11.36 17.64 -4.09
CA GLN A 309 -12.57 18.03 -4.82
C GLN A 309 -12.31 18.21 -6.31
N LEU A 310 -11.17 18.82 -6.67
CA LEU A 310 -10.77 18.96 -8.08
C LEU A 310 -10.49 17.59 -8.73
N ALA A 311 -9.83 16.68 -8.02
CA ALA A 311 -9.57 15.31 -8.50
C ALA A 311 -10.87 14.52 -8.74
N GLU A 312 -11.83 14.63 -7.81
CA GLU A 312 -13.14 13.96 -7.90
C GLU A 312 -14.03 14.53 -9.02
N ASN A 313 -13.81 15.79 -9.42
CA ASN A 313 -14.61 16.50 -10.42
C ASN A 313 -13.80 16.90 -11.67
N LEU A 314 -12.75 16.14 -12.00
CA LEU A 314 -11.88 16.42 -13.16
C LEU A 314 -12.64 16.46 -14.49
N ASP A 315 -13.77 15.78 -14.59
CA ASP A 315 -14.62 15.75 -15.78
C ASP A 315 -15.30 17.10 -16.09
N LEU A 316 -15.40 18.00 -15.09
CA LEU A 316 -15.90 19.37 -15.27
C LEU A 316 -14.90 20.30 -15.98
N PHE A 317 -13.68 19.83 -16.25
CA PHE A 317 -12.63 20.62 -16.89
C PHE A 317 -12.33 20.07 -18.28
N ASP A 318 -12.19 20.92 -19.29
CA ASP A 318 -11.50 20.52 -20.53
C ASP A 318 -10.05 20.94 -20.43
N PHE A 319 -9.15 20.09 -20.91
CA PHE A 319 -7.72 20.31 -20.86
C PHE A 319 -7.07 19.91 -22.18
N VAL A 320 -6.24 20.82 -22.70
CA VAL A 320 -5.39 20.55 -23.86
C VAL A 320 -3.93 20.74 -23.47
N PRO A 321 -3.12 19.67 -23.44
CA PRO A 321 -1.75 19.72 -22.92
C PRO A 321 -0.82 20.54 -23.81
N GLY A 322 0.10 21.26 -23.18
CA GLY A 322 1.23 21.93 -23.83
C GLY A 322 0.91 23.21 -24.62
N LEU A 323 -0.35 23.61 -24.74
CA LEU A 323 -0.71 24.86 -25.42
C LEU A 323 -0.40 26.08 -24.55
N GLN A 324 0.19 27.12 -25.15
CA GLN A 324 0.61 28.32 -24.42
C GLN A 324 0.07 29.61 -25.05
N THR A 325 -0.53 29.55 -26.24
CA THR A 325 -0.97 30.74 -26.98
C THR A 325 -2.34 30.57 -27.64
N PRO A 326 -3.08 31.68 -27.87
CA PRO A 326 -4.34 31.65 -28.62
C PRO A 326 -4.21 31.08 -30.04
N GLU A 327 -3.07 31.29 -30.70
CA GLU A 327 -2.83 30.77 -32.05
C GLU A 327 -2.69 29.25 -32.04
N GLU A 328 -1.95 28.69 -31.10
CA GLU A 328 -1.84 27.24 -30.91
C GLU A 328 -3.19 26.62 -30.56
N TYR A 329 -3.97 27.25 -29.68
CA TYR A 329 -5.33 26.81 -29.36
C TYR A 329 -6.25 26.84 -30.58
N GLY A 330 -6.25 27.93 -31.34
CA GLY A 330 -7.06 28.01 -32.55
C GLY A 330 -6.65 26.96 -33.59
N ARG A 331 -5.35 26.68 -33.71
CA ARG A 331 -4.82 25.60 -34.57
C ARG A 331 -5.31 24.23 -34.10
N HIS A 332 -5.22 23.95 -32.80
CA HIS A 332 -5.73 22.70 -32.22
C HIS A 332 -7.24 22.55 -32.47
N MET A 333 -8.02 23.60 -32.20
CA MET A 333 -9.48 23.58 -32.39
C MET A 333 -9.88 23.33 -33.84
N ILE A 334 -9.20 23.94 -34.81
CA ILE A 334 -9.55 23.78 -36.23
C ILE A 334 -9.04 22.46 -36.81
N ARG A 335 -7.86 21.98 -36.41
CA ARG A 335 -7.19 20.83 -37.05
C ARG A 335 -7.38 19.51 -36.32
N GLU A 336 -7.41 19.54 -35.00
CA GLU A 336 -7.18 18.35 -34.15
C GLU A 336 -8.40 18.01 -33.30
N SER A 337 -9.22 18.99 -32.90
CA SER A 337 -10.38 18.76 -32.03
C SER A 337 -11.50 17.92 -32.66
N GLY A 338 -11.50 17.79 -33.99
CA GLY A 338 -12.59 17.18 -34.74
C GLY A 338 -13.88 18.01 -34.81
N HIS A 339 -13.87 19.25 -34.32
CA HIS A 339 -15.01 20.16 -34.35
C HIS A 339 -15.33 20.70 -35.76
N PHE A 340 -14.33 20.74 -36.64
CA PHE A 340 -14.45 21.24 -38.01
C PHE A 340 -13.94 20.23 -39.04
N ASP A 341 -14.53 20.27 -40.23
CA ASP A 341 -14.00 19.59 -41.42
C ASP A 341 -12.76 20.37 -41.91
N TYR A 342 -11.59 20.01 -41.40
CA TYR A 342 -10.34 20.64 -41.80
C TYR A 342 -9.96 20.29 -43.26
N ASP A 343 -9.82 21.31 -44.09
CA ASP A 343 -9.25 21.21 -45.44
C ASP A 343 -7.83 21.78 -45.47
N GLU A 344 -6.84 20.91 -45.71
CA GLU A 344 -5.42 21.28 -45.83
C GLU A 344 -5.16 22.28 -46.97
N ASN A 345 -5.99 22.29 -48.03
CA ASN A 345 -5.87 23.26 -49.12
C ASN A 345 -6.20 24.69 -48.68
N LEU A 346 -6.88 24.85 -47.54
CA LEU A 346 -7.27 26.14 -46.97
C LEU A 346 -6.37 26.61 -45.82
N GLU A 347 -5.26 25.90 -45.53
CA GLU A 347 -4.37 26.21 -44.39
C GLU A 347 -3.98 27.69 -44.29
N GLY A 348 -3.67 28.34 -45.42
CA GLY A 348 -3.27 29.75 -45.48
C GLY A 348 -4.42 30.76 -45.30
N PHE A 349 -5.67 30.31 -45.23
CA PHE A 349 -6.86 31.16 -45.06
C PHE A 349 -7.41 31.14 -43.64
N TYR A 350 -7.01 30.16 -42.81
CA TYR A 350 -7.45 30.10 -41.42
C TYR A 350 -6.69 31.10 -40.55
N ASP A 351 -7.42 32.03 -39.93
CA ASP A 351 -6.87 32.93 -38.92
C ASP A 351 -6.97 32.27 -37.54
N TYR A 352 -6.05 31.33 -37.29
CA TYR A 352 -5.99 30.54 -36.06
C TYR A 352 -5.95 31.42 -34.80
N ARG A 353 -5.10 32.45 -34.83
CA ARG A 353 -4.96 33.38 -33.71
C ARG A 353 -6.26 34.09 -33.40
N ARG A 354 -6.91 34.70 -34.39
CA ARG A 354 -8.15 35.44 -34.16
C ARG A 354 -9.28 34.52 -33.69
N TYR A 355 -9.36 33.31 -34.25
CA TYR A 355 -10.32 32.31 -33.79
C TYR A 355 -10.08 31.94 -32.32
N GLY A 356 -8.84 31.59 -31.96
CA GLY A 356 -8.49 31.26 -30.58
C GLY A 356 -8.75 32.41 -29.61
N GLU A 357 -8.37 33.64 -29.94
CA GLU A 357 -8.66 34.84 -29.12
C GLU A 357 -10.17 35.05 -28.90
N GLN A 358 -11.00 34.76 -29.91
CA GLN A 358 -12.44 34.85 -29.77
C GLN A 358 -12.98 33.75 -28.85
N GLN A 359 -12.52 32.51 -29.02
CA GLN A 359 -13.00 31.37 -28.25
C GLN A 359 -12.64 31.50 -26.76
N LEU A 360 -11.41 31.91 -26.47
CA LEU A 360 -10.96 32.20 -25.10
C LEU A 360 -11.87 33.19 -24.36
N ARG A 361 -12.35 34.23 -25.04
CA ARG A 361 -13.25 35.23 -24.45
C ARG A 361 -14.65 34.69 -24.17
N GLN A 362 -15.07 33.65 -24.88
CA GLN A 362 -16.39 33.04 -24.72
C GLN A 362 -16.38 31.94 -23.66
N GLU A 363 -15.34 31.11 -23.67
CA GLU A 363 -15.20 29.94 -22.81
C GLU A 363 -14.64 30.27 -21.43
N GLY A 364 -13.89 31.37 -21.29
CA GLY A 364 -13.32 31.79 -20.01
C GLY A 364 -12.17 30.92 -19.52
N GLY A 365 -11.60 30.06 -20.38
CA GLY A 365 -10.42 29.26 -20.03
C GLY A 365 -9.12 30.07 -20.01
N GLN A 366 -8.06 29.44 -19.50
CA GLN A 366 -6.77 30.07 -19.21
C GLN A 366 -5.61 29.15 -19.61
N PHE A 367 -4.50 29.77 -20.02
CA PHE A 367 -3.23 29.07 -20.21
C PHE A 367 -2.41 29.05 -18.91
N ASN A 368 -1.79 27.91 -18.62
CA ASN A 368 -0.77 27.75 -17.61
C ASN A 368 0.38 26.90 -18.16
N GLU A 369 1.40 26.64 -17.35
CA GLU A 369 2.59 25.90 -17.78
C GLU A 369 2.31 24.44 -18.21
N CYS A 370 1.17 23.86 -17.81
CA CYS A 370 0.76 22.52 -18.22
C CYS A 370 -0.03 22.53 -19.55
N GLY A 371 -0.70 23.64 -19.89
CA GLY A 371 -1.46 23.76 -21.13
C GLY A 371 -2.64 24.73 -21.02
N TYR A 372 -3.68 24.47 -21.81
CA TYR A 372 -4.93 25.21 -21.77
C TYR A 372 -5.99 24.48 -20.95
N VAL A 373 -6.61 25.16 -19.99
CA VAL A 373 -7.69 24.61 -19.14
C VAL A 373 -8.91 25.50 -19.22
N VAL A 374 -10.10 24.89 -19.28
CA VAL A 374 -11.38 25.57 -19.11
C VAL A 374 -12.27 24.79 -18.16
N TYR A 375 -13.01 25.49 -17.32
CA TYR A 375 -14.00 24.91 -16.42
C TYR A 375 -15.42 25.07 -17.01
N GLN A 376 -16.13 23.95 -17.11
CA GLN A 376 -17.47 23.83 -17.69
C GLN A 376 -18.58 23.64 -16.64
N GLY A 377 -18.22 23.63 -15.36
CA GLY A 377 -19.18 23.43 -14.28
C GLY A 377 -20.07 24.65 -14.03
N THR A 378 -21.25 24.40 -13.46
CA THR A 378 -22.25 25.46 -13.19
C THR A 378 -22.05 26.16 -11.85
N MET A 379 -21.27 25.55 -10.95
CA MET A 379 -20.97 26.04 -9.60
C MET A 379 -19.65 26.83 -9.63
N PRO A 380 -19.51 27.94 -8.88
CA PRO A 380 -18.22 28.63 -8.74
C PRO A 380 -17.11 27.69 -8.24
N LEU A 381 -15.88 27.88 -8.71
CA LEU A 381 -14.74 27.02 -8.32
C LEU A 381 -14.50 27.05 -6.81
N GLU A 382 -14.69 28.21 -6.18
CA GLU A 382 -14.54 28.36 -4.73
C GLU A 382 -15.55 27.51 -3.97
N GLU A 383 -16.77 27.34 -4.51
CA GLU A 383 -17.80 26.49 -3.92
C GLU A 383 -17.54 25.01 -4.18
N LEU A 384 -17.02 24.67 -5.36
CA LEU A 384 -16.61 23.30 -5.70
C LEU A 384 -15.48 22.79 -4.78
N MET A 385 -14.53 23.65 -4.42
CA MET A 385 -13.37 23.29 -3.60
C MET A 385 -13.67 23.22 -2.09
N MET A 386 -14.88 23.58 -1.65
CA MET A 386 -15.26 23.50 -0.23
C MET A 386 -15.69 22.09 0.18
N GLU A 387 -15.50 21.75 1.46
CA GLU A 387 -16.00 20.49 2.04
C GLU A 387 -17.54 20.45 1.99
N ASP A 388 -18.11 19.31 1.55
CA ASP A 388 -19.55 19.10 1.55
C ASP A 388 -20.10 19.32 2.97
N PRO A 389 -21.13 20.18 3.14
CA PRO A 389 -21.76 20.38 4.44
C PRO A 389 -22.14 19.07 5.15
N ALA A 390 -22.55 18.03 4.43
CA ALA A 390 -22.89 16.73 4.99
C ALA A 390 -21.67 16.01 5.59
N GLU A 391 -20.52 16.03 4.91
CA GLU A 391 -19.26 15.45 5.41
C GLU A 391 -18.78 16.20 6.66
N LYS A 392 -18.87 17.53 6.66
CA LYS A 392 -18.53 18.36 7.82
C LYS A 392 -19.34 18.02 9.07
N HIS A 393 -20.65 17.80 8.94
CA HIS A 393 -21.52 17.43 10.06
C HIS A 393 -21.19 16.02 10.62
N GLN A 394 -20.79 15.08 9.77
CA GLN A 394 -20.39 13.74 10.20
C GLN A 394 -19.07 13.77 10.98
N ARG A 395 -18.10 14.56 10.51
CA ARG A 395 -16.82 14.77 11.21
C ARG A 395 -17.01 15.37 12.61
N GLU A 396 -17.88 16.37 12.74
CA GLU A 396 -18.19 17.00 14.03
C GLU A 396 -18.89 16.06 15.02
N GLN A 397 -19.70 15.11 14.52
CA GLN A 397 -20.37 14.10 15.36
C GLN A 397 -19.43 12.95 15.77
N GLY A 398 -18.51 12.53 14.90
CA GLY A 398 -17.49 11.51 15.22
C GLY A 398 -16.54 11.95 16.35
N LEU A 399 -16.12 13.22 16.33
CA LEU A 399 -15.29 13.83 17.39
C LEU A 399 -15.99 13.87 18.76
N GLN A 400 -17.33 13.94 18.82
CA GLN A 400 -18.07 13.94 20.09
C GLN A 400 -18.20 12.56 20.72
N MET A 401 -18.18 11.49 19.93
CA MET A 401 -18.32 10.12 20.42
C MET A 401 -16.98 9.51 20.91
N GLY A 402 -15.83 10.00 20.41
CA GLY A 402 -14.49 9.58 20.86
C GLY A 402 -14.01 10.19 22.18
N GLY A 403 -14.70 11.19 22.72
CA GLY A 403 -14.35 11.87 23.97
C GLY A 403 -14.86 11.22 25.26
N LEU A 404 -15.58 10.10 25.17
CA LEU A 404 -16.22 9.41 26.30
C LEU A 404 -15.65 8.00 26.49
N ALA A 405 -14.35 7.90 26.78
CA ALA A 405 -13.78 6.73 27.43
C ALA A 405 -12.71 7.19 28.43
N GLN A 406 -13.08 7.22 29.72
CA GLN A 406 -12.17 7.34 30.85
C GLN A 406 -11.60 5.98 31.24
#